data_AF-A0A7Z7HSE5-F1
#
_entry.id   AF-A0A7Z7HSE5-F1
#
_cell.length_a   1.000
_cell.length_b   1.000
_cell.length_c   1.000
_cell.angle_alpha   90.00
_cell.angle_beta   90.00
_cell.angle_gamma   90.00
#
_symmetry.space_group_name_H-M   'P 1'
#
loop_
_entity.id
_entity.type
_entity.pdbx_description
1 polymer ?
#
loop_
_entity_poly.entity_id
_entity_poly.type
_entity_poly.pdbx_seq_one_letter_code
_entity_poly.pdbx_strand_id
1 'polypeptide(L)'
;MEIFISLPAQTLELFDDSGLLLRRYAVSTARNGAGELSGSHCTPRGRHLIRARIGAGCAPNTVFVRRRPTGELWTPELAAQAPGRDWILARILWLSGCEPGRNRLGSIDTMRRYIYLHGCPDDAPMGVPGSIGCVRMRNRDIIELFDRVPLYTPVEIAEYRVVGGDWPALRAGARVVRERVFIGEKGIAPALEWDEFDSDPLCRHVVAVDAAGNAIGTGRLLADEAAGRGKDRSGGSGRMGRIAVLPAWRGQGVGGSLLRRLLEQASQAGMRQVRLHARADAQAFYRRFGFVAEGEPFMETGSPHVLMRRGL
;
A
#
# COMPACT_ATOMS: atom_id res chain seq x y z
N MET A 1 10.98 -7.50 -0.17
CA MET A 1 9.51 -7.57 -0.02
C MET A 1 9.04 -6.46 0.91
N GLU A 2 7.79 -6.01 0.78
CA GLU A 2 7.18 -5.00 1.65
C GLU A 2 5.69 -5.31 1.88
N ILE A 3 5.17 -4.97 3.06
CA ILE A 3 3.74 -5.01 3.39
C ILE A 3 3.17 -3.59 3.47
N PHE A 4 2.00 -3.38 2.87
CA PHE A 4 1.19 -2.19 3.06
C PHE A 4 -0.16 -2.57 3.68
N ILE A 5 -0.57 -1.88 4.73
CA ILE A 5 -1.88 -2.06 5.37
C ILE A 5 -2.64 -0.74 5.26
N SER A 6 -3.75 -0.77 4.53
CA SER A 6 -4.65 0.38 4.44
C SER A 6 -5.78 0.22 5.46
N LEU A 7 -5.83 1.10 6.46
CA LEU A 7 -6.92 1.13 7.44
C LEU A 7 -8.28 1.42 6.78
N PRO A 8 -8.44 2.40 5.88
CA PRO A 8 -9.77 2.68 5.30
C PRO A 8 -10.28 1.54 4.40
N ALA A 9 -9.38 0.84 3.70
CA ALA A 9 -9.74 -0.29 2.86
C ALA A 9 -9.76 -1.65 3.58
N GLN A 10 -9.32 -1.72 4.84
CA GLN A 10 -9.20 -2.96 5.63
C GLN A 10 -8.51 -4.09 4.83
N THR A 11 -7.39 -3.75 4.21
CA THR A 11 -6.59 -4.69 3.39
C THR A 11 -5.13 -4.67 3.78
N LEU A 12 -4.48 -5.82 3.59
CA LEU A 12 -3.04 -6.00 3.63
C LEU A 12 -2.56 -6.43 2.25
N GLU A 13 -1.62 -5.69 1.67
CA GLU A 13 -1.00 -5.96 0.38
C GLU A 13 0.47 -6.33 0.58
N LEU A 14 0.90 -7.45 -0.01
CA LEU A 14 2.28 -7.92 0.01
C LEU A 14 2.91 -7.68 -1.36
N PHE A 15 4.05 -6.99 -1.38
CA PHE A 15 4.81 -6.68 -2.58
C PHE A 15 6.19 -7.35 -2.57
N ASP A 16 6.72 -7.63 -3.76
CA ASP A 16 8.12 -8.00 -3.94
C ASP A 16 9.05 -6.77 -3.83
N ASP A 17 10.36 -6.97 -4.00
CA ASP A 17 11.36 -5.89 -3.95
C ASP A 17 11.27 -4.90 -5.12
N SER A 18 10.61 -5.29 -6.21
CA SER A 18 10.37 -4.41 -7.35
C SER A 18 9.08 -3.59 -7.18
N GLY A 19 8.24 -3.92 -6.19
CA GLY A 19 6.94 -3.30 -5.96
C GLY A 19 5.78 -3.93 -6.73
N LEU A 20 5.93 -5.15 -7.28
CA LEU A 20 4.81 -5.91 -7.84
C LEU A 20 3.98 -6.54 -6.73
N LEU A 21 2.66 -6.51 -6.89
CA LEU A 21 1.73 -7.11 -5.94
C LEU A 21 1.80 -8.64 -6.03
N LEU A 22 2.14 -9.29 -4.92
CA LEU A 22 2.16 -10.75 -4.81
C LEU A 22 0.84 -11.29 -4.28
N ARG A 23 0.28 -10.65 -3.24
CA ARG A 23 -0.95 -11.07 -2.55
C ARG A 23 -1.68 -9.88 -1.95
N ARG A 24 -3.01 -9.97 -1.90
CA ARG A 24 -3.89 -9.06 -1.15
C ARG A 24 -4.79 -9.88 -0.23
N TYR A 25 -4.89 -9.45 1.02
CA TYR A 25 -5.69 -10.10 2.04
C TYR A 25 -6.69 -9.10 2.64
N ALA A 26 -7.88 -9.58 2.98
CA ALA A 26 -8.78 -8.84 3.86
C ALA A 26 -8.25 -8.93 5.29
N VAL A 27 -8.33 -7.83 6.03
CA VAL A 27 -7.91 -7.78 7.44
C VAL A 27 -8.99 -7.12 8.29
N SER A 28 -8.84 -7.22 9.61
CA SER A 28 -9.63 -6.45 10.56
C SER A 28 -8.72 -5.72 11.55
N THR A 29 -8.68 -4.40 11.47
CA THR A 29 -7.87 -3.54 12.33
C THR A 29 -8.66 -3.07 13.54
N ALA A 30 -8.09 -2.18 14.36
CA ALA A 30 -8.73 -1.75 15.59
C ALA A 30 -10.07 -1.04 15.35
N ARG A 31 -11.09 -1.43 16.14
CA ARG A 31 -12.39 -0.75 16.15
C ARG A 31 -12.28 0.73 16.55
N ASN A 32 -11.29 1.08 17.37
CA ASN A 32 -11.02 2.45 17.80
C ASN A 32 -10.30 3.30 16.73
N GLY A 33 -10.03 2.73 15.56
CA GLY A 33 -9.34 3.41 14.46
C GLY A 33 -7.83 3.48 14.68
N ALA A 34 -7.21 4.53 14.15
CA ALA A 34 -5.78 4.73 14.18
C ALA A 34 -5.31 5.45 15.45
N GLY A 35 -4.11 5.11 15.94
CA GLY A 35 -3.52 5.78 17.11
C GLY A 35 -2.37 5.02 17.75
N GLU A 36 -1.41 5.80 18.26
CA GLU A 36 -0.12 5.27 18.72
C GLU A 36 -0.02 5.17 20.23
N LEU A 37 -0.85 5.89 20.99
CA LEU A 37 -0.80 5.94 22.45
C LEU A 37 -1.07 4.56 23.09
N SER A 38 -0.26 4.18 24.06
CA SER A 38 -0.47 2.98 24.88
C SER A 38 -1.82 3.05 25.61
N GLY A 39 -2.55 1.93 25.63
CA GLY A 39 -3.90 1.86 26.19
C GLY A 39 -5.01 2.43 25.30
N SER A 40 -4.71 3.05 24.15
CA SER A 40 -5.74 3.57 23.23
C SER A 40 -6.59 2.48 22.56
N HIS A 41 -6.07 1.25 22.51
CA HIS A 41 -6.62 0.15 21.72
C HIS A 41 -6.75 0.46 20.22
N CYS A 42 -6.08 1.49 19.72
CA CYS A 42 -6.02 1.84 18.29
C CYS A 42 -4.90 1.08 17.56
N THR A 43 -4.98 0.97 16.24
CA THR A 43 -3.89 0.42 15.42
C THR A 43 -2.88 1.54 15.14
N PRO A 44 -1.57 1.37 15.46
CA PRO A 44 -0.57 2.42 15.22
C PRO A 44 -0.29 2.59 13.72
N ARG A 45 -0.02 3.82 13.30
CA ARG A 45 0.32 4.16 11.90
C ARG A 45 1.82 4.20 11.68
N GLY A 46 2.19 4.33 10.41
CA GLY A 46 3.54 4.62 9.96
C GLY A 46 4.39 3.39 9.70
N ARG A 47 5.71 3.61 9.70
CA ARG A 47 6.70 2.57 9.36
C ARG A 47 6.93 1.62 10.53
N HIS A 48 6.88 0.33 10.23
CA HIS A 48 7.17 -0.78 11.13
C HIS A 48 8.05 -1.82 10.45
N LEU A 49 8.54 -2.77 11.24
CA LEU A 49 9.23 -3.97 10.79
C LEU A 49 8.65 -5.19 11.50
N ILE A 50 8.61 -6.34 10.82
CA ILE A 50 8.38 -7.64 11.46
C ILE A 50 9.59 -7.98 12.33
N ARG A 51 9.48 -7.78 13.64
CA ARG A 51 10.57 -7.96 14.60
C ARG A 51 10.72 -9.40 15.09
N ALA A 52 9.61 -10.13 15.15
CA ALA A 52 9.58 -11.53 15.55
C ALA A 52 8.48 -12.29 14.78
N ARG A 53 8.74 -13.57 14.57
CA ARG A 53 7.85 -14.54 13.92
C ARG A 53 7.64 -15.69 14.91
N ILE A 54 6.41 -15.90 15.34
CA ILE A 54 6.06 -16.89 16.39
C ILE A 54 4.96 -17.81 15.88
N GLY A 55 5.09 -19.10 16.18
CA GLY A 55 4.13 -20.13 15.79
C GLY A 55 4.54 -20.94 14.55
N ALA A 56 5.80 -20.88 14.11
CA ALA A 56 6.29 -21.75 13.04
C ALA A 56 6.02 -23.23 13.39
N GLY A 57 5.45 -23.99 12.45
CA GLY A 57 5.08 -25.39 12.66
C GLY A 57 3.84 -25.65 13.52
N CYS A 58 3.26 -24.64 14.17
CA CYS A 58 2.01 -24.82 14.92
C CYS A 58 0.85 -25.13 13.97
N ALA A 59 -0.11 -25.95 14.43
CA ALA A 59 -1.32 -26.25 13.68
C ALA A 59 -2.18 -24.98 13.47
N PRO A 60 -3.03 -24.93 12.42
CA PRO A 60 -4.13 -23.97 12.37
C PRO A 60 -4.94 -23.99 13.67
N ASN A 61 -5.56 -22.87 14.04
CA ASN A 61 -6.32 -22.71 15.28
C ASN A 61 -5.52 -22.82 16.59
N THR A 62 -4.20 -23.05 16.57
CA THR A 62 -3.39 -23.04 17.82
C THR A 62 -3.59 -21.73 18.59
N VAL A 63 -3.97 -21.83 19.86
CA VAL A 63 -4.22 -20.68 20.74
C VAL A 63 -2.92 -20.17 21.34
N PHE A 64 -2.72 -18.85 21.30
CA PHE A 64 -1.58 -18.19 21.94
C PHE A 64 -2.01 -17.33 23.12
N VAL A 65 -1.24 -17.41 24.21
CA VAL A 65 -1.33 -16.49 25.36
C VAL A 65 0.07 -15.99 25.67
N ARG A 66 0.23 -14.67 25.81
CA ARG A 66 1.54 -14.03 26.04
C ARG A 66 2.62 -14.48 25.03
N ARG A 67 2.19 -14.73 23.78
CA ARG A 67 3.00 -15.21 22.64
C ARG A 67 3.58 -16.63 22.82
N ARG A 68 2.99 -17.45 23.68
CA ARG A 68 3.32 -18.88 23.80
C ARG A 68 2.10 -19.71 23.41
N PRO A 69 2.28 -20.82 22.67
CA PRO A 69 1.18 -21.74 22.40
C PRO A 69 0.69 -22.32 23.73
N THR A 70 -0.63 -22.40 23.92
CA THR A 70 -1.20 -22.96 25.17
C THR A 70 -1.26 -24.48 25.17
N GLY A 71 -1.11 -25.10 24.00
CA GLY A 71 -1.39 -26.53 23.79
C GLY A 71 -2.84 -26.79 23.34
N GLU A 72 -3.70 -25.77 23.39
CA GLU A 72 -5.09 -25.86 22.96
C GLU A 72 -5.24 -25.44 21.49
N LEU A 73 -6.21 -26.06 20.80
CA LEU A 73 -6.73 -25.60 19.52
C LEU A 73 -8.05 -24.89 19.76
N TRP A 74 -8.24 -23.78 19.06
CA TRP A 74 -9.49 -23.04 19.09
C TRP A 74 -10.60 -23.88 18.45
N THR A 75 -11.74 -23.95 19.15
CA THR A 75 -13.00 -24.51 18.66
C THR A 75 -14.15 -23.60 19.08
N PRO A 76 -15.33 -23.67 18.44
CA PRO A 76 -16.51 -22.93 18.88
C PRO A 76 -16.89 -23.20 20.35
N GLU A 77 -16.72 -24.43 20.83
CA GLU A 77 -17.00 -24.81 22.23
C GLU A 77 -16.04 -24.13 23.20
N LEU A 78 -14.75 -24.04 22.84
CA LEU A 78 -13.76 -23.30 23.62
C LEU A 78 -14.06 -21.79 23.60
N ALA A 79 -14.52 -21.26 22.46
CA ALA A 79 -14.92 -19.87 22.33
C ALA A 79 -16.12 -19.53 23.23
N ALA A 80 -17.11 -20.42 23.31
CA ALA A 80 -18.30 -20.26 24.15
C ALA A 80 -17.99 -20.16 25.65
N GLN A 81 -16.89 -20.78 26.10
CA GLN A 81 -16.45 -20.73 27.50
C GLN A 81 -15.78 -19.39 27.88
N ALA A 82 -15.33 -18.60 26.90
CA ALA A 82 -14.67 -17.32 27.11
C ALA A 82 -15.23 -16.22 26.17
N PRO A 83 -16.51 -15.84 26.34
CA PRO A 83 -17.15 -14.85 25.48
C PRO A 83 -16.42 -13.51 25.54
N GLY A 84 -16.20 -12.89 24.38
CA GLY A 84 -15.53 -11.60 24.27
C GLY A 84 -13.99 -11.64 24.37
N ARG A 85 -13.38 -12.81 24.56
CA ARG A 85 -11.91 -12.95 24.50
C ARG A 85 -11.38 -12.60 23.10
N ASP A 86 -10.31 -11.79 23.07
CA ASP A 86 -9.56 -11.56 21.82
C ASP A 86 -8.61 -12.74 21.57
N TRP A 87 -9.00 -13.59 20.62
CA TRP A 87 -8.27 -14.81 20.29
C TRP A 87 -7.10 -14.51 19.35
N ILE A 88 -5.90 -14.90 19.77
CA ILE A 88 -4.68 -14.85 18.95
C ILE A 88 -4.38 -16.28 18.50
N LEU A 89 -4.55 -16.55 17.20
CA LEU A 89 -4.50 -17.89 16.65
C LEU A 89 -3.38 -18.06 15.61
N ALA A 90 -2.99 -19.32 15.41
CA ALA A 90 -2.13 -19.84 14.33
C ALA A 90 -0.70 -19.29 14.26
N ARG A 91 -0.54 -17.99 13.97
CA ARG A 91 0.75 -17.31 13.77
C ARG A 91 0.70 -15.90 14.35
N ILE A 92 1.87 -15.42 14.78
CA ILE A 92 2.05 -14.04 15.22
C ILE A 92 3.25 -13.44 14.47
N LEU A 93 3.00 -12.34 13.78
CA LEU A 93 4.04 -11.45 13.25
C LEU A 93 4.07 -10.20 14.14
N TRP A 94 5.10 -10.08 14.97
CA TRP A 94 5.19 -8.99 15.94
C TRP A 94 5.83 -7.76 15.31
N LEU A 95 5.12 -6.64 15.35
CA LEU A 95 5.55 -5.38 14.77
C LEU A 95 6.40 -4.57 15.74
N SER A 96 7.42 -3.91 15.19
CA SER A 96 8.22 -2.90 15.85
C SER A 96 8.14 -1.60 15.07
N GLY A 97 7.70 -0.52 15.70
CA GLY A 97 7.70 0.81 15.11
C GLY A 97 9.11 1.30 14.81
N CYS A 98 9.23 2.15 13.80
CA CYS A 98 10.51 2.69 13.29
C CYS A 98 10.60 4.22 13.36
N GLU A 99 9.56 4.91 13.83
CA GLU A 99 9.45 6.37 13.76
C GLU A 99 9.39 6.99 15.17
N PRO A 100 10.51 7.52 15.70
CA PRO A 100 10.51 8.25 16.97
C PRO A 100 9.50 9.39 16.94
N GLY A 101 8.76 9.58 18.04
CA GLY A 101 7.70 10.59 18.13
C GLY A 101 6.39 10.21 17.43
N ARG A 102 6.34 9.09 16.70
CA ARG A 102 5.11 8.54 16.13
C ARG A 102 4.76 7.17 16.70
N ASN A 103 5.57 6.14 16.44
CA ASN A 103 5.23 4.74 16.78
C ASN A 103 6.36 3.97 17.49
N ARG A 104 7.41 4.68 17.90
CA ARG A 104 8.66 4.15 18.47
C ARG A 104 9.07 4.94 19.72
N LEU A 105 9.45 4.21 20.76
CA LEU A 105 9.84 4.68 22.10
C LEU A 105 8.68 5.28 22.92
N GLY A 106 8.94 5.48 24.22
CA GLY A 106 7.99 6.12 25.13
C GLY A 106 6.64 5.39 25.27
N SER A 107 5.58 6.19 25.44
CA SER A 107 4.19 5.73 25.57
C SER A 107 3.52 5.40 24.23
N ILE A 108 4.23 5.55 23.11
CA ILE A 108 3.74 5.32 21.75
C ILE A 108 4.41 4.13 21.06
N ASP A 109 5.26 3.40 21.77
CA ASP A 109 6.05 2.32 21.21
C ASP A 109 5.18 1.10 20.81
N THR A 110 5.15 0.82 19.51
CA THR A 110 4.33 -0.27 18.95
C THR A 110 4.69 -1.64 19.50
N MET A 111 5.98 -1.92 19.72
CA MET A 111 6.40 -3.23 20.19
C MET A 111 5.99 -3.44 21.65
N ARG A 112 6.17 -2.42 22.51
CA ARG A 112 5.71 -2.42 23.91
C ARG A 112 4.19 -2.49 24.04
N ARG A 113 3.45 -2.00 23.03
CA ARG A 113 2.00 -2.12 22.92
C ARG A 113 1.53 -3.48 22.41
N TYR A 114 2.44 -4.41 22.12
CA TYR A 114 2.10 -5.78 21.71
C TYR A 114 1.25 -5.86 20.43
N ILE A 115 1.54 -5.02 19.45
CA ILE A 115 0.80 -4.99 18.19
C ILE A 115 1.30 -6.10 17.26
N TYR A 116 0.37 -6.92 16.78
CA TYR A 116 0.64 -8.09 15.95
C TYR A 116 -0.16 -8.06 14.65
N LEU A 117 0.35 -8.75 13.63
CA LEU A 117 -0.49 -9.41 12.64
C LEU A 117 -0.71 -10.85 13.13
N HIS A 118 -1.96 -11.29 13.24
CA HIS A 118 -2.25 -12.62 13.78
C HIS A 118 -3.52 -13.25 13.22
N GLY A 119 -3.62 -14.58 13.37
CA GLY A 119 -4.82 -15.35 13.07
C GLY A 119 -5.94 -15.08 14.06
N CYS A 120 -7.18 -15.23 13.61
CA CYS A 120 -8.38 -15.05 14.41
C CYS A 120 -9.41 -16.15 14.06
N PRO A 121 -10.46 -16.31 14.87
CA PRO A 121 -11.58 -17.20 14.58
C PRO A 121 -12.17 -16.98 13.19
N ASP A 122 -12.67 -18.05 12.56
CA ASP A 122 -13.20 -17.98 11.18
C ASP A 122 -14.50 -17.18 11.07
N ASP A 123 -15.25 -17.03 12.17
CA ASP A 123 -16.46 -16.22 12.27
C ASP A 123 -16.19 -14.72 12.49
N ALA A 124 -14.96 -14.33 12.86
CA ALA A 124 -14.61 -12.93 13.07
C ALA A 124 -14.80 -12.12 11.77
N PRO A 125 -15.46 -10.95 11.76
CA PRO A 125 -15.65 -10.17 10.54
C PRO A 125 -14.32 -9.68 9.93
N MET A 126 -14.12 -9.87 8.61
CA MET A 126 -12.96 -9.36 7.85
C MET A 126 -13.39 -8.24 6.91
N GLY A 127 -12.49 -7.31 6.60
CA GLY A 127 -12.81 -6.13 5.78
C GLY A 127 -13.49 -5.00 6.55
N VAL A 128 -13.65 -5.16 7.87
CA VAL A 128 -14.20 -4.14 8.79
C VAL A 128 -13.35 -4.05 10.06
N PRO A 129 -13.21 -2.86 10.67
CA PRO A 129 -12.53 -2.72 11.95
C PRO A 129 -13.25 -3.51 13.06
N GLY A 130 -12.49 -4.24 13.88
CA GLY A 130 -13.05 -5.10 14.93
C GLY A 130 -12.06 -5.61 15.99
N SER A 131 -10.76 -5.34 15.83
CA SER A 131 -9.74 -5.76 16.79
C SER A 131 -9.57 -4.78 17.96
N ILE A 132 -8.72 -5.16 18.92
CA ILE A 132 -8.31 -4.35 20.07
C ILE A 132 -6.85 -3.86 19.89
N GLY A 133 -6.55 -3.25 18.74
CA GLY A 133 -5.24 -2.66 18.42
C GLY A 133 -4.45 -3.41 17.36
N CYS A 134 -4.50 -4.74 17.37
CA CYS A 134 -3.78 -5.59 16.43
C CYS A 134 -4.42 -5.61 15.02
N VAL A 135 -3.80 -6.31 14.07
CA VAL A 135 -4.40 -6.59 12.76
C VAL A 135 -4.72 -8.07 12.68
N ARG A 136 -6.01 -8.38 12.62
CA ARG A 136 -6.50 -9.75 12.48
C ARG A 136 -6.52 -10.17 11.03
N MET A 137 -6.20 -11.43 10.80
CA MET A 137 -6.27 -12.12 9.51
C MET A 137 -6.94 -13.48 9.69
N ARG A 138 -7.46 -14.07 8.61
CA ARG A 138 -7.87 -15.48 8.62
C ARG A 138 -6.68 -16.38 8.90
N ASN A 139 -6.93 -17.53 9.53
CA ASN A 139 -5.85 -18.48 9.86
C ASN A 139 -5.10 -18.97 8.62
N ARG A 140 -5.81 -19.26 7.52
CA ARG A 140 -5.18 -19.60 6.23
C ARG A 140 -4.24 -18.49 5.74
N ASP A 141 -4.72 -17.25 5.79
CA ASP A 141 -4.04 -16.11 5.20
C ASP A 141 -2.80 -15.68 6.01
N ILE A 142 -2.87 -15.71 7.35
CA ILE A 142 -1.70 -15.42 8.18
C ILE A 142 -0.63 -16.52 8.08
N ILE A 143 -1.03 -17.79 7.90
CA ILE A 143 -0.07 -18.89 7.68
C ILE A 143 0.65 -18.67 6.35
N GLU A 144 -0.07 -18.40 5.26
CA GLU A 144 0.55 -18.08 3.97
C GLU A 144 1.48 -16.87 4.06
N LEU A 145 1.01 -15.77 4.67
CA LEU A 145 1.82 -14.57 4.85
C LEU A 145 3.08 -14.88 5.66
N PHE A 146 2.94 -15.63 6.76
CA PHE A 146 4.04 -16.01 7.64
C PHE A 146 5.13 -16.77 6.91
N ASP A 147 4.78 -17.69 6.02
CA ASP A 147 5.75 -18.49 5.26
C ASP A 147 6.47 -17.68 4.18
N ARG A 148 5.83 -16.63 3.67
CA ARG A 148 6.40 -15.74 2.63
C ARG A 148 7.36 -14.69 3.19
N VAL A 149 7.11 -14.16 4.39
CA VAL A 149 7.79 -12.95 4.85
C VAL A 149 8.96 -13.26 5.81
N PRO A 150 10.19 -12.82 5.50
CA PRO A 150 11.31 -12.94 6.44
C PRO A 150 11.19 -11.96 7.62
N LEU A 151 12.05 -12.16 8.63
CA LEU A 151 12.26 -11.14 9.66
C LEU A 151 12.72 -9.83 9.01
N TYR A 152 12.36 -8.71 9.65
CA TYR A 152 12.64 -7.36 9.19
C TYR A 152 11.98 -6.97 7.86
N THR A 153 10.96 -7.73 7.41
CA THR A 153 10.08 -7.24 6.34
C THR A 153 9.45 -5.91 6.76
N PRO A 154 9.59 -4.84 5.96
CA PRO A 154 8.95 -3.54 6.24
C PRO A 154 7.42 -3.64 6.15
N VAL A 155 6.75 -2.93 7.04
CA VAL A 155 5.29 -2.83 7.11
C VAL A 155 4.91 -1.36 7.24
N GLU A 156 4.17 -0.83 6.28
CA GLU A 156 3.56 0.50 6.35
C GLU A 156 2.09 0.37 6.72
N ILE A 157 1.63 1.09 7.75
CA ILE A 157 0.21 1.15 8.13
C ILE A 157 -0.30 2.56 7.93
N ALA A 158 -1.30 2.73 7.06
CA ALA A 158 -1.72 4.06 6.59
C ALA A 158 -3.24 4.30 6.64
N GLU A 159 -3.61 5.56 6.78
CA GLU A 159 -5.00 6.07 6.79
C GLU A 159 -5.47 6.54 5.41
N TYR A 160 -4.95 5.93 4.35
CA TYR A 160 -5.38 6.20 2.99
C TYR A 160 -5.49 4.89 2.21
N ARG A 161 -6.24 4.95 1.10
CA ARG A 161 -6.33 3.87 0.12
C ARG A 161 -6.07 4.41 -1.28
N VAL A 162 -5.64 3.54 -2.20
CA VAL A 162 -5.49 3.90 -3.61
C VAL A 162 -6.59 3.21 -4.42
N VAL A 163 -7.39 4.02 -5.11
CA VAL A 163 -8.42 3.55 -6.04
C VAL A 163 -7.92 3.67 -7.47
N GLY A 164 -8.19 2.65 -8.29
CA GLY A 164 -7.92 2.67 -9.73
C GLY A 164 -9.24 2.70 -10.52
N GLY A 165 -9.23 3.31 -11.69
CA GLY A 165 -10.44 3.49 -12.50
C GLY A 165 -10.19 4.21 -13.81
N ASP A 166 -11.27 4.52 -14.51
CA ASP A 166 -11.25 5.38 -15.70
C ASP A 166 -11.41 6.86 -15.33
N TRP A 167 -11.40 7.72 -16.33
CA TRP A 167 -11.51 9.16 -16.14
C TRP A 167 -12.88 9.61 -15.61
N PRO A 168 -14.03 9.16 -16.13
CA PRO A 168 -15.32 9.51 -15.55
C PRO A 168 -15.40 9.23 -14.04
N ALA A 169 -14.86 8.10 -13.58
CA ALA A 169 -14.86 7.73 -12.17
C ALA A 169 -13.89 8.59 -11.33
N LEU A 170 -12.69 8.90 -11.84
CA LEU A 170 -11.60 9.47 -11.03
C LEU A 170 -11.28 10.94 -11.29
N ARG A 171 -11.85 11.57 -12.32
CA ARG A 171 -11.54 12.96 -12.71
C ARG A 171 -11.70 13.97 -11.58
N ALA A 172 -12.71 13.82 -10.72
CA ALA A 172 -12.95 14.76 -9.63
C ALA A 172 -11.76 14.82 -8.65
N GLY A 173 -11.28 13.66 -8.21
CA GLY A 173 -10.13 13.57 -7.32
C GLY A 173 -8.80 13.87 -8.02
N ALA A 174 -8.61 13.37 -9.24
CA ALA A 174 -7.41 13.63 -10.02
C ALA A 174 -7.22 15.13 -10.29
N ARG A 175 -8.31 15.85 -10.60
CA ARG A 175 -8.29 17.31 -10.83
C ARG A 175 -7.81 18.09 -9.63
N VAL A 176 -8.38 17.83 -8.45
CA VAL A 176 -7.99 18.51 -7.20
C VAL A 176 -6.48 18.44 -6.96
N VAL A 177 -5.89 17.26 -7.15
CA VAL A 177 -4.44 17.07 -6.93
C VAL A 177 -3.62 17.72 -8.04
N ARG A 178 -4.00 17.53 -9.31
CA ARG A 178 -3.27 18.05 -10.48
C ARG A 178 -3.29 19.58 -10.52
N GLU A 179 -4.43 20.21 -10.25
CA GLU A 179 -4.54 21.67 -10.17
C GLU A 179 -3.65 22.23 -9.07
N ARG A 180 -3.67 21.63 -7.87
CA ARG A 180 -2.87 22.12 -6.75
C ARG A 180 -1.37 21.93 -6.96
N VAL A 181 -0.96 20.81 -7.55
CA VAL A 181 0.47 20.47 -7.72
C VAL A 181 1.02 21.01 -9.03
N PHE A 182 0.44 20.66 -10.18
CA PHE A 182 0.99 21.02 -11.48
C PHE A 182 0.74 22.49 -11.83
N ILE A 183 -0.49 22.98 -11.64
CA ILE A 183 -0.81 24.39 -11.94
C ILE A 183 -0.33 25.30 -10.81
N GLY A 184 -0.78 25.05 -9.58
CA GLY A 184 -0.49 25.91 -8.43
C GLY A 184 0.98 25.92 -8.02
N GLU A 185 1.53 24.76 -7.68
CA GLU A 185 2.91 24.67 -7.16
C GLU A 185 3.97 24.71 -8.28
N LYS A 186 3.75 24.04 -9.41
CA LYS A 186 4.75 23.96 -10.50
C LYS A 186 4.58 25.04 -11.57
N GLY A 187 3.51 25.82 -11.53
CA GLY A 187 3.30 26.92 -12.49
C GLY A 187 3.04 26.46 -13.92
N ILE A 188 2.59 25.21 -14.13
CA ILE A 188 2.19 24.72 -15.45
C ILE A 188 0.93 25.47 -15.86
N ALA A 189 0.93 26.06 -17.06
CA ALA A 189 -0.24 26.78 -17.57
C ALA A 189 -1.48 25.85 -17.58
N PRO A 190 -2.66 26.29 -17.10
CA PRO A 190 -3.84 25.43 -17.00
C PRO A 190 -4.22 24.72 -18.30
N ALA A 191 -4.03 25.38 -19.44
CA ALA A 191 -4.32 24.82 -20.77
C ALA A 191 -3.39 23.67 -21.18
N LEU A 192 -2.21 23.54 -20.55
CA LEU A 192 -1.22 22.48 -20.84
C LEU A 192 -1.36 21.25 -19.93
N GLU A 193 -2.09 21.38 -18.83
CA GLU A 193 -2.21 20.29 -17.84
C GLU A 193 -3.17 19.19 -18.32
N TRP A 194 -4.24 19.58 -19.01
CA TRP A 194 -5.28 18.69 -19.52
C TRP A 194 -5.00 18.32 -20.96
N ASP A 195 -5.05 17.03 -21.29
CA ASP A 195 -4.88 16.55 -22.66
C ASP A 195 -6.01 15.58 -23.05
N GLU A 196 -6.10 15.29 -24.35
CA GLU A 196 -7.10 14.38 -24.91
C GLU A 196 -6.99 12.95 -24.33
N PHE A 197 -5.78 12.55 -23.91
CA PHE A 197 -5.51 11.24 -23.36
C PHE A 197 -6.11 11.04 -21.97
N ASP A 198 -6.49 12.10 -21.26
CA ASP A 198 -7.15 11.96 -19.97
C ASP A 198 -8.43 11.15 -20.10
N SER A 199 -9.23 11.40 -21.14
CA SER A 199 -10.49 10.69 -21.41
C SER A 199 -10.36 9.47 -22.32
N ASP A 200 -9.15 9.11 -22.75
CA ASP A 200 -8.94 7.97 -23.63
C ASP A 200 -9.30 6.64 -22.92
N PRO A 201 -10.06 5.71 -23.56
CA PRO A 201 -10.42 4.43 -22.97
C PRO A 201 -9.23 3.54 -22.56
N LEU A 202 -8.07 3.73 -23.18
CA LEU A 202 -6.81 3.03 -22.84
C LEU A 202 -5.98 3.78 -21.80
N CYS A 203 -6.49 4.89 -21.26
CA CYS A 203 -5.92 5.61 -20.14
C CYS A 203 -6.58 5.16 -18.83
N ARG A 204 -5.77 4.58 -17.95
CA ARG A 204 -6.17 4.24 -16.58
C ARG A 204 -5.64 5.28 -15.61
N HIS A 205 -6.46 5.59 -14.62
CA HIS A 205 -6.13 6.56 -13.58
C HIS A 205 -6.07 5.88 -12.22
N VAL A 206 -5.32 6.50 -11.32
CA VAL A 206 -5.29 6.16 -9.90
C VAL A 206 -5.44 7.43 -9.06
N VAL A 207 -6.15 7.31 -7.94
CA VAL A 207 -6.28 8.38 -6.95
C VAL A 207 -6.06 7.78 -5.56
N ALA A 208 -5.18 8.39 -4.78
CA ALA A 208 -5.07 8.12 -3.35
C ALA A 208 -6.08 9.00 -2.61
N VAL A 209 -6.88 8.39 -1.74
CA VAL A 209 -7.87 9.08 -0.91
C VAL A 209 -7.62 8.81 0.57
N ASP A 210 -7.71 9.85 1.39
CA ASP A 210 -7.61 9.73 2.84
C ASP A 210 -8.88 9.10 3.46
N ALA A 211 -8.87 8.89 4.77
CA ALA A 211 -10.01 8.34 5.51
C ALA A 211 -11.29 9.20 5.43
N ALA A 212 -11.17 10.51 5.15
CA ALA A 212 -12.30 11.41 4.95
C ALA A 212 -12.80 11.45 3.49
N GLY A 213 -12.12 10.73 2.57
CA GLY A 213 -12.47 10.68 1.16
C GLY A 213 -11.85 11.79 0.31
N ASN A 214 -10.97 12.62 0.87
CA ASN A 214 -10.29 13.67 0.10
C ASN A 214 -9.21 13.06 -0.79
N ALA A 215 -9.08 13.56 -2.02
CA ALA A 215 -7.99 13.17 -2.91
C ALA A 215 -6.66 13.78 -2.44
N ILE A 216 -5.67 12.94 -2.21
CA ILE A 216 -4.36 13.32 -1.65
C ILE A 216 -3.20 13.04 -2.61
N GLY A 217 -3.44 12.24 -3.65
CA GLY A 217 -2.48 11.93 -4.69
C GLY A 217 -3.15 11.34 -5.92
N THR A 218 -2.48 11.39 -7.06
CA THR A 218 -2.99 10.85 -8.33
C THR A 218 -1.85 10.42 -9.25
N GLY A 219 -2.19 9.66 -10.29
CA GLY A 219 -1.32 9.25 -11.37
C GLY A 219 -2.13 8.62 -12.48
N ARG A 220 -1.54 8.47 -13.66
CA ARG A 220 -2.17 7.76 -14.78
C ARG A 220 -1.20 6.82 -15.48
N LEU A 221 -1.77 5.82 -16.16
CA LEU A 221 -1.12 4.89 -17.06
C LEU A 221 -1.84 4.96 -18.41
N LEU A 222 -1.13 5.41 -19.43
CA LEU A 222 -1.62 5.45 -20.82
C LEU A 222 -0.99 4.31 -21.60
N ALA A 223 -1.80 3.44 -22.22
CA ALA A 223 -1.26 2.45 -23.14
C ALA A 223 -0.68 3.14 -24.39
N ASP A 224 0.44 2.63 -24.92
CA ASP A 224 1.10 3.28 -26.05
C ASP A 224 0.27 3.21 -27.35
N GLU A 225 -0.62 2.21 -27.48
CA GLU A 225 -1.55 2.12 -28.62
C GLU A 225 -2.42 3.38 -28.73
N ALA A 226 -2.87 3.96 -27.61
CA ALA A 226 -3.63 5.22 -27.60
C ALA A 226 -2.80 6.40 -28.11
N ALA A 227 -1.49 6.38 -27.89
CA ALA A 227 -0.60 7.44 -28.36
C ALA A 227 -0.16 7.25 -29.83
N GLY A 228 -0.74 6.28 -30.56
CA GLY A 228 -0.34 5.94 -31.93
C GLY A 228 1.06 5.32 -32.03
N ARG A 229 1.63 4.86 -30.90
CA ARG A 229 2.99 4.32 -30.81
C ARG A 229 2.89 2.82 -30.50
N GLY A 230 3.16 1.93 -31.45
CA GLY A 230 3.21 0.50 -31.09
C GLY A 230 2.83 -0.52 -32.15
N LYS A 231 3.37 -0.40 -33.38
CA LYS A 231 3.24 -1.48 -34.36
C LYS A 231 4.36 -2.54 -34.31
N ASP A 232 5.42 -2.31 -33.55
CA ASP A 232 6.71 -2.97 -33.85
C ASP A 232 7.41 -3.68 -32.68
N ARG A 233 6.72 -3.91 -31.55
CA ARG A 233 7.30 -4.68 -30.43
C ARG A 233 6.31 -5.69 -29.89
N SER A 234 6.70 -6.96 -29.89
CA SER A 234 5.93 -8.10 -29.41
C SER A 234 5.68 -8.00 -27.89
N GLY A 235 4.57 -7.34 -27.54
CA GLY A 235 4.05 -7.13 -26.20
C GLY A 235 3.83 -5.65 -25.87
N GLY A 236 2.62 -5.31 -25.41
CA GLY A 236 2.19 -3.93 -25.18
C GLY A 236 3.07 -3.18 -24.18
N SER A 237 3.12 -1.86 -24.32
CA SER A 237 3.84 -0.97 -23.40
C SER A 237 2.99 0.24 -23.01
N GLY A 238 3.30 0.84 -21.87
CA GLY A 238 2.54 1.99 -21.35
C GLY A 238 3.43 3.11 -20.82
N ARG A 239 2.88 4.33 -20.84
CA ARG A 239 3.48 5.52 -20.24
C ARG A 239 2.77 5.88 -18.94
N MET A 240 3.53 5.93 -17.85
CA MET A 240 3.07 6.50 -16.59
C MET A 240 3.33 8.00 -16.57
N GLY A 241 2.41 8.76 -15.99
CA GLY A 241 2.51 10.21 -15.91
C GLY A 241 1.54 10.80 -14.91
N ARG A 242 1.58 12.13 -14.78
CA ARG A 242 0.73 12.92 -13.86
C ARG A 242 0.77 12.40 -12.41
N ILE A 243 1.89 11.81 -12.00
CA ILE A 243 2.08 11.30 -10.64
C ILE A 243 2.33 12.50 -9.73
N ALA A 244 1.38 12.77 -8.83
CA ALA A 244 1.43 13.91 -7.93
C ALA A 244 0.88 13.52 -6.55
N VAL A 245 1.43 14.15 -5.51
CA VAL A 245 0.98 14.03 -4.12
C VAL A 245 0.92 15.41 -3.50
N LEU A 246 -0.17 15.70 -2.79
CA LEU A 246 -0.33 16.97 -2.07
C LEU A 246 0.80 17.15 -1.04
N PRO A 247 1.31 18.38 -0.84
CA PRO A 247 2.46 18.63 0.04
C PRO A 247 2.37 17.99 1.43
N ALA A 248 1.21 18.10 2.09
CA ALA A 248 0.98 17.55 3.42
C ALA A 248 1.11 16.02 3.51
N TRP A 249 0.99 15.33 2.38
CA TRP A 249 1.00 13.86 2.28
C TRP A 249 2.32 13.29 1.71
N ARG A 250 3.28 14.16 1.38
CA ARG A 250 4.62 13.74 0.92
C ARG A 250 5.40 13.10 2.06
N GLY A 251 6.28 12.16 1.73
CA GLY A 251 7.06 11.42 2.72
C GLY A 251 6.29 10.35 3.51
N GLN A 252 4.97 10.24 3.31
CA GLN A 252 4.09 9.28 4.00
C GLN A 252 3.76 8.03 3.15
N GLY A 253 4.60 7.70 2.16
CA GLY A 253 4.41 6.50 1.33
C GLY A 253 3.42 6.63 0.16
N VAL A 254 2.59 7.67 0.11
CA VAL A 254 1.51 7.85 -0.90
C VAL A 254 2.00 7.69 -2.34
N GLY A 255 3.11 8.35 -2.69
CA GLY A 255 3.69 8.25 -4.04
C GLY A 255 4.07 6.82 -4.42
N GLY A 256 4.61 6.05 -3.47
CA GLY A 256 4.94 4.64 -3.68
C GLY A 256 3.68 3.79 -3.90
N SER A 257 2.62 4.01 -3.10
CA SER A 257 1.34 3.30 -3.27
C SER A 257 0.69 3.60 -4.62
N LEU A 258 0.74 4.84 -5.10
CA LEU A 258 0.26 5.21 -6.44
C LEU A 258 1.03 4.45 -7.53
N LEU A 259 2.36 4.44 -7.44
CA LEU A 259 3.21 3.77 -8.42
C LEU A 259 2.97 2.25 -8.44
N ARG A 260 2.83 1.60 -7.28
CA ARG A 260 2.48 0.16 -7.20
C ARG A 260 1.14 -0.16 -7.84
N ARG A 261 0.12 0.68 -7.61
CA ARG A 261 -1.19 0.50 -8.25
C ARG A 261 -1.10 0.64 -9.78
N LEU A 262 -0.30 1.58 -10.28
CA LEU A 262 -0.07 1.74 -11.72
C LEU A 262 0.67 0.53 -12.32
N LEU A 263 1.67 0.00 -11.60
CA LEU A 263 2.38 -1.22 -12.02
C LEU A 263 1.47 -2.45 -12.06
N GLU A 264 0.59 -2.59 -11.05
CA GLU A 264 -0.43 -3.63 -11.01
C GLU A 264 -1.38 -3.52 -12.21
N GLN A 265 -1.89 -2.31 -12.52
CA GLN A 265 -2.75 -2.08 -13.68
C GLN A 265 -2.04 -2.41 -14.99
N ALA A 266 -0.76 -2.05 -15.13
CA ALA A 266 0.02 -2.37 -16.32
C ALA A 266 0.23 -3.87 -16.50
N SER A 267 0.55 -4.60 -15.42
CA SER A 267 0.70 -6.05 -15.43
C SER A 267 -0.63 -6.75 -15.77
N GLN A 268 -1.74 -6.30 -15.19
CA GLN A 268 -3.09 -6.81 -15.50
C GLN A 268 -3.51 -6.55 -16.95
N ALA A 269 -3.05 -5.46 -17.55
CA ALA A 269 -3.25 -5.14 -18.97
C ALA A 269 -2.33 -5.94 -19.92
N GLY A 270 -1.49 -6.84 -19.40
CA GLY A 270 -0.56 -7.64 -20.21
C GLY A 270 0.61 -6.84 -20.79
N MET A 271 0.89 -5.64 -20.25
CA MET A 271 2.04 -4.84 -20.69
C MET A 271 3.33 -5.54 -20.27
N ARG A 272 4.34 -5.52 -21.15
CA ARG A 272 5.68 -6.06 -20.86
C ARG A 272 6.66 -5.00 -20.36
N GLN A 273 6.32 -3.73 -20.58
CA GLN A 273 7.17 -2.61 -20.22
C GLN A 273 6.34 -1.37 -19.91
N VAL A 274 6.83 -0.58 -18.95
CA VAL A 274 6.33 0.77 -18.67
C VAL A 274 7.45 1.79 -18.72
N ARG A 275 7.12 3.01 -19.09
CA ARG A 275 8.05 4.15 -19.14
C ARG A 275 7.46 5.40 -18.51
N LEU A 276 8.32 6.31 -18.10
CA LEU A 276 7.93 7.63 -17.60
C LEU A 276 9.04 8.64 -17.85
N HIS A 277 8.68 9.92 -17.84
CA HIS A 277 9.65 11.00 -17.79
C HIS A 277 9.82 11.39 -16.33
N ALA A 278 10.96 11.03 -15.73
CA ALA A 278 11.27 11.38 -14.36
C ALA A 278 11.98 12.72 -14.34
N ARG A 279 11.57 13.64 -13.47
CA ARG A 279 12.41 14.78 -13.10
C ARG A 279 13.74 14.28 -12.55
N ALA A 280 14.81 15.03 -12.77
CA ALA A 280 16.15 14.67 -12.30
C ALA A 280 16.20 14.37 -10.79
N ASP A 281 15.49 15.15 -9.99
CA ASP A 281 15.39 15.00 -8.53
C ASP A 281 14.49 13.83 -8.06
N ALA A 282 13.69 13.25 -8.96
CA ALA A 282 12.80 12.12 -8.69
C ALA A 282 13.36 10.75 -9.13
N GLN A 283 14.50 10.71 -9.83
CA GLN A 283 15.06 9.46 -10.35
C GLN A 283 15.31 8.40 -9.26
N ALA A 284 15.85 8.82 -8.11
CA ALA A 284 16.12 7.92 -6.98
C ALA A 284 14.83 7.26 -6.45
N PHE A 285 13.71 7.98 -6.47
CA PHE A 285 12.41 7.43 -6.11
C PHE A 285 12.01 6.30 -7.07
N TYR A 286 12.07 6.51 -8.38
CA TYR A 286 11.67 5.50 -9.36
C TYR A 286 12.62 4.30 -9.43
N ARG A 287 13.94 4.49 -9.21
CA ARG A 287 14.91 3.39 -9.15
C ARG A 287 14.57 2.34 -8.10
N ARG A 288 13.99 2.75 -6.95
CA ARG A 288 13.52 1.83 -5.91
C ARG A 288 12.41 0.89 -6.37
N PHE A 289 11.73 1.22 -7.47
CA PHE A 289 10.72 0.38 -8.11
C PHE A 289 11.25 -0.25 -9.40
N GLY A 290 12.55 -0.44 -9.54
CA GLY A 290 13.14 -1.13 -10.69
C GLY A 290 13.17 -0.35 -12.00
N PHE A 291 12.90 0.96 -11.99
CA PHE A 291 13.07 1.79 -13.18
C PHE A 291 14.56 2.12 -13.41
N VAL A 292 14.96 2.07 -14.67
CA VAL A 292 16.31 2.40 -15.14
C VAL A 292 16.23 3.57 -16.10
N ALA A 293 17.15 4.53 -15.98
CA ALA A 293 17.24 5.67 -16.90
C ALA A 293 17.67 5.20 -18.30
N GLU A 294 17.12 5.83 -19.34
CA GLU A 294 17.43 5.60 -20.75
C GLU A 294 17.65 6.93 -21.45
N GLY A 295 18.75 7.04 -22.20
CA GLY A 295 19.07 8.22 -23.00
C GLY A 295 19.56 9.42 -22.18
N GLU A 296 19.74 10.53 -22.89
CA GLU A 296 20.23 11.79 -22.32
C GLU A 296 19.11 12.59 -21.63
N PRO A 297 19.42 13.38 -20.59
CA PRO A 297 18.47 14.31 -20.00
C PRO A 297 17.95 15.34 -21.01
N PHE A 298 16.68 15.72 -20.87
CA PHE A 298 16.02 16.72 -21.70
C PHE A 298 15.17 17.68 -20.88
N MET A 299 14.81 18.84 -21.45
CA MET A 299 13.96 19.82 -20.77
C MET A 299 12.49 19.56 -21.06
N GLU A 300 11.68 19.48 -20.02
CA GLU A 300 10.21 19.36 -20.11
C GLU A 300 9.60 20.31 -19.07
N THR A 301 8.68 21.17 -19.52
CA THR A 301 8.01 22.20 -18.68
C THR A 301 8.99 23.02 -17.81
N GLY A 302 10.15 23.38 -18.37
CA GLY A 302 11.16 24.19 -17.66
C GLY A 302 12.00 23.45 -16.61
N SER A 303 11.95 22.13 -16.54
CA SER A 303 12.78 21.33 -15.63
C SER A 303 13.50 20.18 -16.35
N PRO A 304 14.70 19.78 -15.88
CA PRO A 304 15.42 18.64 -16.45
C PRO A 304 14.74 17.33 -16.09
N HIS A 305 14.50 16.52 -17.12
CA HIS A 305 13.90 15.20 -17.06
C HIS A 305 14.79 14.16 -17.71
N VAL A 306 14.57 12.88 -17.39
CA VAL A 306 15.16 11.74 -18.07
C VAL A 306 14.07 10.70 -18.32
N LEU A 307 14.14 10.02 -19.47
CA LEU A 307 13.30 8.87 -19.72
C LEU A 307 13.73 7.74 -18.79
N MET A 308 12.78 7.10 -18.11
CA MET A 308 13.03 5.89 -17.34
C MET A 308 12.09 4.79 -17.79
N ARG A 309 12.60 3.57 -17.86
CA ARG A 309 11.85 2.37 -18.28
C ARG A 309 11.97 1.25 -17.26
N ARG A 310 11.01 0.35 -17.29
CA ARG A 310 10.97 -0.84 -16.46
C ARG A 310 10.28 -1.98 -17.20
N GLY A 311 10.87 -3.18 -17.16
CA GLY A 311 10.18 -4.42 -17.54
C GLY A 311 9.24 -4.90 -16.43
N LEU A 312 8.12 -5.52 -16.84
CA LEU A 312 7.12 -6.09 -15.94
C LEU A 312 7.25 -7.61 -15.83
#